data_AF-A0A9P7HJR8-F1
#
_entry.id   AF-A0A9P7HJR8-F1
#
_cell.length_a   1.000
_cell.length_b   1.000
_cell.length_c   1.000
_cell.angle_alpha   90.00
_cell.angle_beta   90.00
_cell.angle_gamma   90.00
#
_symmetry.space_group_name_H-M   'P 1'
#
loop_
_entity.id
_entity.type
_entity.pdbx_description
1 polymer ?
#
loop_
_entity_poly.entity_id
_entity_poly.type
_entity_poly.pdbx_seq_one_letter_code
_entity_poly.pdbx_strand_id
1 'polypeptide(L)'
;MRTTYKNTSSQAWQLPLSSYTSRFLFNRKSVTFIIALLIAVAIAAPSQYAAPSQVQTRVEWRKLSKSAQADYISAVKCLDKLPSMSKSPVFSNDKTRGFGGNGLNGGFVSPSRPNPLTMCVLDGAFNNFTVQYYDNALRPHCLNRGFNDGLGQAGKFQGNSYSPQVVSKIINNSKNFSTFATDLENGPHGAIHQAVGGDLIPSTSPNDPLFMLHHAQIDRLWWMWQQKSPKQRNLDFSGIRILASGVTDKMPMHGLGPDKPVSELMTTSSNLLSYRYE
;
A
#
# COMPACT_ATOMS: atom_id res chain seq x y z
N MET A 1 21.27 -48.24 1.91
CA MET A 1 20.34 -48.33 3.05
C MET A 1 19.03 -47.64 2.67
N ARG A 2 18.02 -48.43 2.32
CA ARG A 2 16.62 -47.99 2.10
C ARG A 2 15.89 -48.08 3.44
N THR A 3 15.14 -47.04 3.79
CA THR A 3 14.09 -47.13 4.81
C THR A 3 12.80 -46.57 4.23
N THR A 4 11.92 -47.50 3.87
CA THR A 4 10.49 -47.33 3.63
C THR A 4 9.74 -47.82 4.86
N TYR A 5 8.80 -47.03 5.42
CA TYR A 5 7.67 -47.50 6.24
C TYR A 5 6.55 -46.45 6.11
N LYS A 6 5.50 -46.74 5.33
CA LYS A 6 4.22 -47.40 5.66
C LYS A 6 3.12 -46.40 6.04
N ASN A 7 2.16 -46.37 5.13
CA ASN A 7 0.83 -45.80 5.18
C ASN A 7 -0.04 -46.56 6.20
N THR A 8 -0.85 -45.87 7.02
CA THR A 8 -2.04 -46.45 7.67
C THR A 8 -3.17 -45.43 7.64
N SER A 9 -4.34 -45.93 7.25
CA SER A 9 -5.58 -45.22 7.01
C SER A 9 -6.55 -45.32 8.20
N SER A 10 -7.50 -44.38 8.20
CA SER A 10 -8.88 -44.46 8.72
C SER A 10 -9.16 -44.30 10.22
N GLN A 11 -10.01 -43.31 10.51
CA GLN A 11 -11.21 -43.29 11.37
C GLN A 11 -11.30 -41.89 12.03
N ALA A 12 -12.16 -41.00 11.54
CA ALA A 12 -13.61 -40.95 11.78
C ALA A 12 -13.96 -40.56 13.22
N TRP A 13 -14.20 -39.26 13.45
CA TRP A 13 -15.14 -38.76 14.46
C TRP A 13 -15.88 -37.55 13.88
N GLN A 14 -17.14 -37.78 13.53
CA GLN A 14 -18.14 -36.79 13.19
C GLN A 14 -19.05 -36.53 14.41
N LEU A 15 -19.72 -35.38 14.35
CA LEU A 15 -20.99 -34.96 14.97
C LEU A 15 -20.92 -34.09 16.25
N PRO A 16 -21.96 -33.25 16.55
CA PRO A 16 -23.12 -32.88 15.72
C PRO A 16 -23.36 -31.36 15.56
N LEU A 17 -23.97 -31.01 14.43
CA LEU A 17 -24.74 -29.78 14.22
C LEU A 17 -26.07 -29.89 14.98
N SER A 18 -26.38 -28.92 15.85
CA SER A 18 -27.71 -28.78 16.43
C SER A 18 -28.58 -27.85 15.58
N SER A 19 -29.75 -28.38 15.29
CA SER A 19 -30.87 -27.82 14.56
C SER A 19 -31.63 -26.78 15.40
N TYR A 20 -31.90 -25.60 14.83
CA TYR A 20 -33.03 -24.77 15.24
C TYR A 20 -33.97 -24.58 14.06
N THR A 21 -35.03 -25.39 14.03
CA THR A 21 -36.23 -25.19 13.24
C THR A 21 -37.30 -24.60 14.14
N SER A 22 -37.76 -23.38 13.86
CA SER A 22 -39.07 -22.90 14.31
C SER A 22 -39.87 -22.43 13.10
N ARG A 23 -40.81 -23.30 12.73
CA ARG A 23 -41.90 -23.03 11.79
C ARG A 23 -42.81 -21.97 12.39
N PHE A 24 -43.07 -20.89 11.66
CA PHE A 24 -44.26 -20.07 11.89
C PHE A 24 -45.30 -20.41 10.81
N LEU A 25 -46.45 -20.87 11.30
CA LEU A 25 -47.61 -21.27 10.53
C LEU A 25 -48.32 -20.04 9.95
N PHE A 26 -48.62 -20.11 8.66
CA PHE A 26 -49.60 -19.27 7.98
C PHE A 26 -50.99 -19.49 8.62
N ASN A 27 -51.63 -18.42 9.07
CA ASN A 27 -53.07 -18.42 9.29
C ASN A 27 -53.69 -17.28 8.46
N ARG A 28 -54.41 -17.66 7.40
CA ARG A 28 -55.25 -16.77 6.61
C ARG A 28 -56.55 -16.56 7.36
N LYS A 29 -56.93 -15.30 7.63
CA LYS A 29 -58.34 -14.84 7.57
C LYS A 29 -58.42 -13.31 7.70
N SER A 30 -59.20 -12.76 6.78
CA SER A 30 -59.96 -11.52 6.87
C SER A 30 -59.27 -10.20 6.50
N VAL A 31 -59.61 -9.80 5.28
CA VAL A 31 -59.47 -8.49 4.64
C VAL A 31 -60.46 -7.51 5.27
N THR A 32 -59.98 -6.33 5.68
CA THR A 32 -60.81 -5.11 5.75
C THR A 32 -59.94 -3.90 5.38
N PHE A 33 -60.42 -3.15 4.39
CA PHE A 33 -59.80 -1.96 3.79
C PHE A 33 -59.78 -0.76 4.74
N ILE A 34 -58.61 -0.14 4.91
CA ILE A 34 -58.50 1.28 5.28
C ILE A 34 -57.50 1.93 4.30
N ILE A 35 -58.05 2.76 3.42
CA ILE A 35 -57.30 3.59 2.48
C ILE A 35 -56.79 4.80 3.28
N ALA A 36 -55.51 4.78 3.66
CA ALA A 36 -54.80 5.95 4.16
C ALA A 36 -53.88 6.46 3.05
N LEU A 37 -54.23 7.63 2.52
CA LEU A 37 -53.51 8.36 1.48
C LEU A 37 -52.17 8.88 2.06
N LEU A 38 -51.10 8.08 1.95
CA LEU A 38 -49.75 8.56 2.22
C LEU A 38 -49.17 9.16 0.94
N ILE A 39 -49.21 10.48 0.85
CA ILE A 39 -48.43 11.26 -0.11
C ILE A 39 -46.95 11.05 0.24
N ALA A 40 -46.29 10.14 -0.46
CA ALA A 40 -44.84 10.05 -0.44
C ALA A 40 -44.27 11.25 -1.21
N VAL A 41 -44.08 12.37 -0.53
CA VAL A 41 -43.19 13.43 -1.02
C VAL A 41 -41.79 12.83 -1.01
N ALA A 42 -41.30 12.41 -2.18
CA ALA A 42 -39.89 12.14 -2.38
C ALA A 42 -39.14 13.48 -2.25
N ILE A 43 -38.82 13.86 -1.01
CA ILE A 43 -37.85 14.91 -0.75
C ILE A 43 -36.53 14.35 -1.26
N ALA A 44 -36.08 14.85 -2.41
CA ALA A 44 -34.71 14.67 -2.85
C ALA A 44 -33.81 15.12 -1.69
N ALA A 45 -33.14 14.16 -1.05
CA ALA A 45 -32.17 14.46 -0.01
C ALA A 45 -31.15 15.43 -0.62
N PRO A 46 -30.96 16.63 -0.05
CA PRO A 46 -29.91 17.52 -0.53
C PRO A 46 -28.60 16.74 -0.44
N SER A 47 -27.84 16.69 -1.53
CA SER A 47 -26.52 16.07 -1.50
C SER A 47 -25.67 16.86 -0.51
N GLN A 48 -25.56 16.38 0.73
CA GLN A 48 -24.60 16.91 1.69
C GLN A 48 -23.22 16.37 1.32
N TYR A 49 -22.68 16.84 0.20
CA TYR A 49 -21.24 16.99 0.09
C TYR A 49 -20.89 18.16 1.01
N ALA A 50 -20.85 17.88 2.31
CA ALA A 50 -20.32 18.83 3.27
C ALA A 50 -18.87 19.11 2.84
N ALA A 51 -18.59 20.37 2.50
CA ALA A 51 -17.25 20.91 2.54
C ALA A 51 -16.60 20.54 3.90
N PRO A 52 -15.26 20.47 4.01
CA PRO A 52 -14.60 20.15 5.27
C PRO A 52 -15.27 20.95 6.40
N SER A 53 -15.77 20.26 7.43
CA SER A 53 -16.62 20.88 8.47
C SER A 53 -15.92 22.00 9.24
N GLN A 54 -14.61 22.15 9.04
CA GLN A 54 -13.83 23.29 9.49
C GLN A 54 -13.06 23.89 8.34
N VAL A 55 -13.43 25.11 7.97
CA VAL A 55 -12.55 26.03 7.24
C VAL A 55 -11.33 26.27 8.12
N GLN A 56 -10.16 25.86 7.65
CA GLN A 56 -8.90 26.11 8.34
C GLN A 56 -8.54 27.60 8.14
N THR A 57 -8.77 28.42 9.16
CA THR A 57 -8.45 29.85 9.12
C THR A 57 -6.97 30.05 9.44
N ARG A 58 -6.22 30.67 8.52
CA ARG A 58 -4.86 31.12 8.80
C ARG A 58 -4.92 32.42 9.62
N VAL A 59 -4.25 32.43 10.76
CA VAL A 59 -4.23 33.57 11.69
C VAL A 59 -2.85 34.23 11.65
N GLU A 60 -2.82 35.56 11.66
CA GLU A 60 -1.56 36.32 11.72
C GLU A 60 -0.85 36.05 13.06
N TRP A 61 0.48 35.89 13.04
CA TRP A 61 1.26 35.39 14.18
C TRP A 61 1.06 36.17 15.48
N ARG A 62 0.97 37.51 15.43
CA ARG A 62 0.79 38.37 16.61
C ARG A 62 -0.63 38.28 17.18
N LYS A 63 -1.59 37.78 16.39
CA LYS A 63 -2.97 37.52 16.84
C LYS A 63 -3.16 36.16 17.50
N LEU A 64 -2.15 35.29 17.49
CA LEU A 64 -2.18 34.02 18.21
C LEU A 64 -2.00 34.24 19.73
N SER A 65 -2.64 33.41 20.54
CA SER A 65 -2.34 33.35 21.98
C SER A 65 -0.91 32.84 22.20
N LYS A 66 -0.30 33.18 23.35
CA LYS A 66 1.04 32.69 23.71
C LYS A 66 1.11 31.15 23.70
N SER A 67 0.03 30.47 24.10
CA SER A 67 -0.06 29.00 24.04
C SER A 67 -0.02 28.49 22.61
N ALA A 68 -0.82 29.07 21.70
CA ALA A 68 -0.85 28.64 20.31
C ALA A 68 0.50 28.89 19.59
N GLN A 69 1.19 29.98 19.91
CA GLN A 69 2.56 30.22 19.45
C GLN A 69 3.53 29.16 19.96
N ALA A 70 3.44 28.77 21.25
CA ALA A 70 4.27 27.73 21.83
C ALA A 70 3.98 26.34 21.22
N ASP A 71 2.71 26.02 20.96
CA ASP A 71 2.29 24.78 20.30
C ASP A 71 2.84 24.69 18.87
N TYR A 72 2.77 25.79 18.11
CA TYR A 72 3.38 25.85 16.77
C TYR A 72 4.90 25.63 16.83
N ILE A 73 5.59 26.30 17.75
CA ILE A 73 7.05 26.14 17.93
C ILE A 73 7.39 24.71 18.36
N SER A 74 6.59 24.11 19.25
CA SER A 74 6.75 22.73 19.71
C SER A 74 6.58 21.74 18.55
N ALA A 75 5.57 21.94 17.71
CA ALA A 75 5.35 21.12 16.52
C ALA A 75 6.52 21.23 15.53
N VAL A 76 7.03 22.43 15.28
CA VAL A 76 8.22 22.64 14.42
C VAL A 76 9.46 21.94 15.00
N LYS A 77 9.69 22.06 16.31
CA LYS A 77 10.80 21.35 16.99
C LYS A 77 10.61 19.83 17.02
N CYS A 78 9.37 19.35 17.05
CA CYS A 78 9.08 17.92 16.95
C CYS A 78 9.46 17.40 15.56
N LEU A 79 9.10 18.14 14.50
CA LEU A 79 9.48 17.79 13.12
C LEU A 79 11.01 17.74 12.94
N ASP A 80 11.75 18.64 13.58
CA ASP A 80 13.22 18.64 13.57
C ASP A 80 13.84 17.44 14.33
N LYS A 81 13.12 16.89 15.31
CA LYS A 81 13.53 15.72 16.10
C LYS A 81 13.13 14.39 15.49
N LEU A 82 12.28 14.36 14.46
CA LEU A 82 11.92 13.12 13.80
C LEU A 82 13.18 12.54 13.15
N PRO A 83 13.57 11.29 13.48
CA PRO A 83 14.73 10.68 12.86
C PRO A 83 14.50 10.60 11.35
N SER A 84 15.54 10.88 10.57
CA SER A 84 15.55 10.61 9.14
C SER A 84 15.05 9.18 8.89
N MET A 85 14.27 8.98 7.84
CA MET A 85 13.81 7.64 7.45
C MET A 85 14.97 6.66 7.23
N SER A 86 16.17 7.16 6.89
CA SER A 86 17.40 6.36 6.83
C SER A 86 17.79 5.69 8.16
N LYS A 87 17.23 6.14 9.29
CA LYS A 87 17.40 5.58 10.64
C LYS A 87 16.22 4.68 11.08
N SER A 88 15.29 4.38 10.18
CA SER A 88 14.17 3.48 10.46
C SER A 88 14.69 2.10 10.95
N PRO A 89 14.01 1.44 11.90
CA PRO A 89 14.38 0.09 12.36
C PRO A 89 14.49 -0.94 11.23
N VAL A 90 13.76 -0.73 10.13
CA VAL A 90 13.86 -1.59 8.93
C VAL A 90 15.28 -1.60 8.38
N PHE A 91 16.03 -0.50 8.50
CA PHE A 91 17.41 -0.36 8.01
C PHE A 91 18.45 -0.67 9.09
N SER A 92 18.05 -1.29 10.21
CA SER A 92 18.98 -1.65 11.27
C SER A 92 19.97 -2.74 10.82
N ASN A 93 21.10 -2.81 11.52
CA ASN A 93 22.11 -3.84 11.32
C ASN A 93 21.76 -5.19 11.99
N ASP A 94 20.55 -5.32 12.55
CA ASP A 94 20.06 -6.56 13.17
C ASP A 94 20.00 -7.66 12.09
N LYS A 95 20.76 -8.74 12.30
CA LYS A 95 20.89 -9.85 11.34
C LYS A 95 19.65 -10.73 11.18
N THR A 96 18.61 -10.48 11.97
CA THR A 96 17.35 -11.25 11.96
C THR A 96 16.16 -10.42 11.50
N ARG A 97 16.13 -9.13 11.84
CA ARG A 97 14.97 -8.25 11.61
C ARG A 97 15.30 -7.01 10.77
N GLY A 98 16.57 -6.65 10.67
CA GLY A 98 17.04 -5.52 9.89
C GLY A 98 17.25 -5.92 8.44
N PHE A 99 16.73 -5.13 7.51
CA PHE A 99 16.92 -5.33 6.08
C PHE A 99 18.30 -4.83 5.60
N GLY A 100 19.14 -4.34 6.51
CA GLY A 100 20.40 -3.69 6.19
C GLY A 100 20.22 -2.21 5.83
N GLY A 101 21.27 -1.42 6.02
CA GLY A 101 21.28 0.01 5.85
C GLY A 101 21.73 0.46 4.46
N ASN A 102 22.50 1.56 4.45
CA ASN A 102 23.09 2.12 3.24
C ASN A 102 24.23 1.23 2.72
N GLY A 103 24.52 1.32 1.42
CA GLY A 103 25.65 0.65 0.82
C GLY A 103 27.01 1.28 1.19
N LEU A 104 28.08 0.48 1.09
CA LEU A 104 29.46 0.92 1.27
C LEU A 104 29.80 2.20 0.47
N ASN A 105 30.43 3.18 1.11
CA ASN A 105 30.80 4.50 0.55
C ASN A 105 29.64 5.44 0.17
N GLY A 106 28.37 5.00 0.24
CA GLY A 106 27.20 5.83 -0.08
C GLY A 106 27.17 6.39 -1.51
N GLY A 107 26.10 7.11 -1.88
CA GLY A 107 25.99 7.81 -3.17
C GLY A 107 24.83 7.33 -4.08
N PHE A 108 24.74 7.90 -5.29
CA PHE A 108 23.76 7.48 -6.31
C PHE A 108 24.32 6.35 -7.18
N VAL A 109 23.60 5.23 -7.27
CA VAL A 109 23.90 4.20 -8.28
C VAL A 109 23.33 4.66 -9.60
N SER A 110 24.18 4.86 -10.60
CA SER A 110 23.70 5.05 -11.98
C SER A 110 22.88 3.82 -12.39
N PRO A 111 21.66 3.99 -12.93
CA PRO A 111 20.86 2.90 -13.50
C PRO A 111 21.57 2.10 -14.60
N SER A 112 22.76 2.52 -15.01
CA SER A 112 23.54 1.87 -16.07
C SER A 112 24.71 1.03 -15.54
N ARG A 113 25.03 1.10 -14.23
CA ARG A 113 26.21 0.43 -13.66
C ARG A 113 26.01 -0.03 -12.20
N PRO A 114 25.64 -1.30 -11.96
CA PRO A 114 25.90 -1.92 -10.67
C PRO A 114 27.42 -2.02 -10.50
N ASN A 115 28.01 -1.21 -9.62
CA ASN A 115 29.44 -1.31 -9.33
C ASN A 115 29.65 -2.29 -8.18
N PRO A 116 30.12 -3.53 -8.40
CA PRO A 116 30.30 -4.51 -7.34
C PRO A 116 31.41 -4.15 -6.33
N LEU A 117 32.17 -3.06 -6.54
CA LEU A 117 33.23 -2.59 -5.64
C LEU A 117 32.79 -1.39 -4.76
N THR A 118 31.57 -0.88 -4.91
CA THR A 118 31.04 0.24 -4.12
C THR A 118 29.55 0.02 -3.87
N MET A 119 29.06 0.30 -2.66
CA MET A 119 27.62 0.37 -2.33
C MET A 119 26.88 -0.95 -2.03
N CYS A 120 27.61 -2.04 -1.79
CA CYS A 120 27.02 -3.25 -1.20
C CYS A 120 26.44 -2.95 0.20
N VAL A 121 25.26 -3.48 0.51
CA VAL A 121 24.73 -3.56 1.87
C VAL A 121 25.59 -4.56 2.66
N LEU A 122 26.23 -4.10 3.74
CA LEU A 122 27.19 -4.90 4.53
C LEU A 122 26.66 -5.32 5.92
N ASP A 123 25.43 -4.94 6.25
CA ASP A 123 24.80 -5.22 7.54
C ASP A 123 23.35 -5.73 7.41
N GLY A 124 22.73 -6.05 8.55
CA GLY A 124 21.40 -6.64 8.60
C GLY A 124 21.35 -8.09 8.09
N ALA A 125 20.13 -8.58 7.88
CA ALA A 125 19.86 -9.95 7.46
C ALA A 125 20.29 -10.25 6.01
N PHE A 126 20.55 -9.22 5.20
CA PHE A 126 20.83 -9.35 3.77
C PHE A 126 22.25 -8.93 3.37
N ASN A 127 23.20 -8.85 4.29
CA ASN A 127 24.56 -8.39 4.01
C ASN A 127 25.41 -9.28 3.08
N ASN A 128 24.98 -10.52 2.84
CA ASN A 128 25.57 -11.46 1.88
C ASN A 128 24.54 -11.91 0.84
N PHE A 129 23.50 -11.09 0.61
CA PHE A 129 22.47 -11.38 -0.38
C PHE A 129 23.02 -11.15 -1.80
N THR A 130 22.82 -12.13 -2.67
CA THR A 130 23.23 -12.05 -4.09
C THR A 130 22.01 -11.76 -4.96
N VAL A 131 21.98 -10.56 -5.53
CA VAL A 131 21.05 -10.19 -6.59
C VAL A 131 21.49 -10.84 -7.89
N GLN A 132 20.57 -11.47 -8.61
CA GLN A 132 20.89 -12.26 -9.80
C GLN A 132 20.76 -11.48 -11.11
N TYR A 133 19.74 -10.62 -11.21
CA TYR A 133 19.39 -9.97 -12.47
C TYR A 133 19.54 -8.46 -12.38
N TYR A 134 19.90 -7.86 -13.50
CA TYR A 134 19.83 -6.42 -13.69
C TYR A 134 19.32 -6.16 -15.11
N ASP A 135 18.24 -5.38 -15.22
CA ASP A 135 17.41 -5.32 -16.42
C ASP A 135 17.05 -6.74 -16.91
N ASN A 136 17.40 -7.08 -18.14
CA ASN A 136 17.09 -8.37 -18.77
C ASN A 136 18.28 -9.33 -18.78
N ALA A 137 19.35 -9.07 -18.00
CA ALA A 137 20.57 -9.87 -18.02
C ALA A 137 20.88 -10.50 -16.65
N LEU A 138 21.32 -11.76 -16.67
CA LEU A 138 21.94 -12.40 -15.51
C LEU A 138 23.26 -11.68 -15.20
N ARG A 139 23.28 -10.94 -14.10
CA ARG A 139 24.42 -10.17 -13.61
C ARG A 139 24.50 -10.34 -12.10
N PRO A 140 25.09 -11.42 -11.57
CA PRO A 140 25.17 -11.63 -10.13
C PRO A 140 26.00 -10.53 -9.45
N HIS A 141 25.48 -9.94 -8.37
CA HIS A 141 26.15 -8.92 -7.56
C HIS A 141 25.62 -8.92 -6.12
N CYS A 142 26.32 -8.22 -5.21
CA CYS A 142 25.81 -7.94 -3.87
C CYS A 142 24.56 -7.04 -3.95
N LEU A 143 23.70 -7.07 -2.94
CA LEU A 143 22.61 -6.09 -2.82
C LEU A 143 23.16 -4.66 -2.72
N ASN A 144 22.82 -3.80 -3.68
CA ASN A 144 23.26 -2.41 -3.71
C ASN A 144 22.19 -1.46 -3.18
N ARG A 145 22.58 -0.56 -2.29
CA ARG A 145 21.76 0.57 -1.85
C ARG A 145 22.55 1.86 -1.82
N GLY A 146 21.89 2.96 -2.12
CA GLY A 146 22.47 4.28 -2.18
C GLY A 146 21.54 5.27 -1.52
N PHE A 147 21.53 5.27 -0.19
CA PHE A 147 20.70 6.18 0.56
C PHE A 147 21.07 7.60 0.23
N ASN A 148 20.01 8.36 0.13
CA ASN A 148 20.02 9.67 -0.39
C ASN A 148 19.90 10.62 0.81
N ASP A 149 21.01 11.02 1.44
CA ASP A 149 21.00 11.80 2.70
C ASP A 149 21.95 13.02 2.77
N GLY A 150 22.68 13.33 1.69
CA GLY A 150 23.16 14.69 1.42
C GLY A 150 24.61 15.04 1.81
N LEU A 151 25.61 14.25 1.40
CA LEU A 151 27.01 14.72 1.26
C LEU A 151 27.40 15.04 -0.20
N GLY A 152 26.48 15.61 -0.98
CA GLY A 152 26.84 16.37 -2.19
C GLY A 152 26.73 15.66 -3.54
N GLN A 153 25.67 14.86 -3.74
CA GLN A 153 24.78 14.82 -4.92
C GLN A 153 24.18 13.41 -5.15
N ALA A 154 23.25 13.01 -4.28
CA ALA A 154 21.81 12.89 -4.57
C ALA A 154 21.08 12.96 -3.19
N GLY A 155 19.75 13.25 -3.18
CA GLY A 155 19.01 13.90 -2.07
C GLY A 155 18.19 13.11 -1.03
N LYS A 156 18.17 13.67 0.18
CA LYS A 156 17.30 13.35 1.36
C LYS A 156 16.08 12.47 1.04
N PHE A 157 15.91 11.37 1.77
CA PHE A 157 14.64 10.63 1.91
C PHE A 157 13.48 11.63 1.88
N GLN A 158 12.74 11.64 0.77
CA GLN A 158 11.89 12.75 0.32
C GLN A 158 10.61 12.85 1.16
N GLY A 159 10.74 13.02 2.48
CA GLY A 159 9.65 12.94 3.46
C GLY A 159 8.44 13.81 3.15
N ASN A 160 8.67 14.94 2.46
CA ASN A 160 7.59 15.81 1.99
C ASN A 160 6.67 15.11 0.99
N SER A 161 7.19 14.22 0.14
CA SER A 161 6.45 13.46 -0.89
C SER A 161 5.58 12.34 -0.32
N TYR A 162 5.77 11.95 0.94
CA TYR A 162 5.00 10.89 1.60
C TYR A 162 4.64 11.23 3.05
N SER A 163 4.51 12.52 3.35
CA SER A 163 4.00 13.00 4.64
C SER A 163 2.56 12.53 4.85
N PRO A 164 2.08 12.42 6.11
CA PRO A 164 0.68 12.08 6.39
C PRO A 164 -0.32 12.99 5.67
N GLN A 165 0.02 14.27 5.50
CA GLN A 165 -0.80 15.25 4.78
C GLN A 165 -0.88 14.94 3.29
N VAL A 166 0.25 14.59 2.65
CA VAL A 166 0.28 14.21 1.23
C VAL A 166 -0.51 12.91 1.03
N VAL A 167 -0.25 11.88 1.83
CA VAL A 167 -0.98 10.60 1.76
C VAL A 167 -2.48 10.81 1.95
N SER A 168 -2.88 11.60 2.95
CA SER A 168 -4.28 11.94 3.20
C SER A 168 -4.92 12.68 2.01
N LYS A 169 -4.19 13.63 1.41
CA LYS A 169 -4.65 14.34 0.20
C LYS A 169 -4.91 13.38 -0.95
N ILE A 170 -3.97 12.46 -1.23
CA ILE A 170 -4.11 11.47 -2.31
C ILE A 170 -5.35 10.59 -2.08
N ILE A 171 -5.50 10.04 -0.86
CA ILE A 171 -6.62 9.13 -0.53
C ILE A 171 -7.98 9.83 -0.61
N ASN A 172 -8.07 11.06 -0.08
CA ASN A 172 -9.36 11.74 0.07
C ASN A 172 -9.77 12.52 -1.18
N ASN A 173 -8.81 13.07 -1.94
CA ASN A 173 -9.13 13.98 -3.04
C ASN A 173 -9.15 13.30 -4.41
N SER A 174 -8.45 12.18 -4.59
CA SER A 174 -8.45 11.45 -5.87
C SER A 174 -9.84 10.90 -6.19
N LYS A 175 -10.39 11.35 -7.32
CA LYS A 175 -11.78 11.06 -7.72
C LYS A 175 -11.95 9.76 -8.47
N ASN A 176 -10.90 9.31 -9.16
CA ASN A 176 -10.88 8.07 -9.92
C ASN A 176 -9.52 7.37 -9.76
N PHE A 177 -9.44 6.13 -10.23
CA PHE A 177 -8.22 5.33 -10.15
C PHE A 177 -7.05 5.96 -10.88
N SER A 178 -7.24 6.53 -12.08
CA SER A 178 -6.16 7.16 -12.84
C SER A 178 -5.47 8.28 -12.06
N THR A 179 -6.22 9.20 -11.45
CA THR A 179 -5.66 10.26 -10.61
C THR A 179 -5.00 9.68 -9.36
N PHE A 180 -5.65 8.71 -8.69
CA PHE A 180 -5.09 8.08 -7.50
C PHE A 180 -3.74 7.41 -7.79
N ALA A 181 -3.69 6.57 -8.83
CA ALA A 181 -2.48 5.88 -9.26
C ALA A 181 -1.40 6.90 -9.64
N THR A 182 -1.71 7.88 -10.49
CA THR A 182 -0.74 8.90 -10.91
C THR A 182 -0.12 9.66 -9.72
N ASP A 183 -0.95 10.10 -8.76
CA ASP A 183 -0.47 10.84 -7.59
C ASP A 183 0.33 9.95 -6.63
N LEU A 184 -0.05 8.68 -6.49
CA LEU A 184 0.66 7.71 -5.66
C LEU A 184 2.03 7.34 -6.26
N GLU A 185 2.07 7.09 -7.57
CA GLU A 185 3.25 6.78 -8.36
C GLU A 185 4.28 7.93 -8.33
N ASN A 186 3.83 9.16 -8.60
CA ASN A 186 4.68 10.36 -8.60
C ASN A 186 5.07 10.84 -7.20
N GLY A 187 4.36 10.38 -6.17
CA GLY A 187 4.56 10.76 -4.78
C GLY A 187 5.20 9.63 -3.97
N PRO A 188 4.48 9.01 -3.03
CA PRO A 188 5.05 8.04 -2.10
C PRO A 188 5.77 6.86 -2.74
N HIS A 189 5.25 6.30 -3.85
CA HIS A 189 5.86 5.15 -4.49
C HIS A 189 7.24 5.49 -5.06
N GLY A 190 7.30 6.43 -6.01
CA GLY A 190 8.55 6.84 -6.65
C GLY A 190 9.55 7.43 -5.67
N ALA A 191 9.08 8.14 -4.63
CA ALA A 191 9.96 8.77 -3.65
C ALA A 191 10.76 7.77 -2.82
N ILE A 192 10.18 6.64 -2.41
CA ILE A 192 10.90 5.62 -1.63
C ILE A 192 11.88 4.84 -2.52
N HIS A 193 11.48 4.48 -3.75
CA HIS A 193 12.39 3.89 -4.72
C HIS A 193 13.64 4.77 -4.94
N GLN A 194 13.45 6.08 -5.12
CA GLN A 194 14.54 7.05 -5.28
C GLN A 194 15.37 7.26 -4.00
N ALA A 195 14.73 7.23 -2.83
CA ALA A 195 15.40 7.48 -1.56
C ALA A 195 16.33 6.35 -1.13
N VAL A 196 15.94 5.09 -1.36
CA VAL A 196 16.75 3.91 -1.08
C VAL A 196 17.83 3.71 -2.15
N GLY A 197 17.48 3.95 -3.41
CA GLY A 197 18.40 3.85 -4.52
C GLY A 197 18.82 2.42 -4.86
N GLY A 198 19.87 2.30 -5.67
CA GLY A 198 20.47 1.01 -6.00
C GLY A 198 19.50 0.05 -6.66
N ASP A 199 19.45 -1.18 -6.15
CA ASP A 199 18.64 -2.25 -6.73
C ASP A 199 17.13 -2.05 -6.52
N LEU A 200 16.71 -1.08 -5.69
CA LEU A 200 15.30 -0.74 -5.55
C LEU A 200 14.80 0.22 -6.65
N ILE A 201 15.63 0.77 -7.54
CA ILE A 201 15.18 1.69 -8.62
C ILE A 201 14.70 1.00 -9.91
N PRO A 202 15.46 0.07 -10.53
CA PRO A 202 15.17 -0.39 -11.89
C PRO A 202 13.87 -1.21 -11.98
N SER A 203 13.49 -1.61 -13.19
CA SER A 203 12.36 -2.55 -13.39
C SER A 203 12.56 -3.89 -12.65
N THR A 204 13.82 -4.21 -12.34
CA THR A 204 14.22 -5.34 -11.49
C THR A 204 14.20 -5.04 -9.99
N SER A 205 13.51 -3.97 -9.55
CA SER A 205 13.38 -3.61 -8.14
C SER A 205 12.85 -4.70 -7.21
N PRO A 206 12.04 -5.69 -7.65
CA PRO A 206 11.71 -6.85 -6.83
C PRO A 206 12.90 -7.67 -6.33
N ASN A 207 14.10 -7.46 -6.88
CA ASN A 207 15.32 -8.10 -6.40
C ASN A 207 15.77 -7.58 -5.02
N ASP A 208 15.44 -6.35 -4.62
CA ASP A 208 15.69 -5.87 -3.26
C ASP A 208 14.55 -6.38 -2.34
N PRO A 209 14.86 -7.12 -1.25
CA PRO A 209 13.85 -7.61 -0.31
C PRO A 209 12.91 -6.54 0.26
N LEU A 210 13.33 -5.27 0.30
CA LEU A 210 12.47 -4.15 0.72
C LEU A 210 11.28 -3.92 -0.21
N PHE A 211 11.36 -4.34 -1.47
CA PHE A 211 10.31 -4.14 -2.47
C PHE A 211 8.94 -4.61 -1.97
N MET A 212 8.88 -5.83 -1.39
CA MET A 212 7.62 -6.39 -0.93
C MET A 212 7.03 -5.62 0.25
N LEU A 213 7.87 -5.11 1.16
CA LEU A 213 7.42 -4.29 2.28
C LEU A 213 6.90 -2.93 1.81
N HIS A 214 7.61 -2.30 0.87
CA HIS A 214 7.18 -1.05 0.24
C HIS A 214 5.86 -1.23 -0.52
N HIS A 215 5.75 -2.26 -1.36
CA HIS A 215 4.53 -2.53 -2.12
C HIS A 215 3.35 -3.00 -1.25
N ALA A 216 3.60 -3.64 -0.10
CA ALA A 216 2.54 -3.89 0.88
C ALA A 216 1.97 -2.58 1.44
N GLN A 217 2.80 -1.55 1.62
CA GLN A 217 2.32 -0.23 2.00
C GLN A 217 1.58 0.47 0.84
N ILE A 218 2.05 0.34 -0.40
CA ILE A 218 1.32 0.84 -1.58
C ILE A 218 -0.06 0.19 -1.70
N ASP A 219 -0.15 -1.13 -1.54
CA ASP A 219 -1.42 -1.87 -1.52
C ASP A 219 -2.33 -1.40 -0.38
N ARG A 220 -1.77 -1.20 0.83
CA ARG A 220 -2.53 -0.62 1.95
C ARG A 220 -3.13 0.75 1.61
N LEU A 221 -2.37 1.63 0.96
CA LEU A 221 -2.86 2.96 0.57
C LEU A 221 -3.95 2.87 -0.51
N TRP A 222 -3.81 1.94 -1.45
CA TRP A 222 -4.85 1.65 -2.45
C TRP A 222 -6.12 1.11 -1.80
N TRP A 223 -5.99 0.13 -0.91
CA TRP A 223 -7.09 -0.40 -0.12
C TRP A 223 -7.80 0.71 0.68
N MET A 224 -7.06 1.59 1.36
CA MET A 224 -7.64 2.73 2.09
C MET A 224 -8.42 3.69 1.18
N TRP A 225 -7.92 3.94 -0.03
CA TRP A 225 -8.65 4.72 -1.04
C TRP A 225 -9.93 4.01 -1.46
N GLN A 226 -9.88 2.71 -1.74
CA GLN A 226 -11.07 1.91 -2.07
C GLN A 226 -12.12 1.95 -0.96
N GLN A 227 -11.71 1.88 0.31
CA GLN A 227 -12.63 1.90 1.46
C GLN A 227 -13.45 3.19 1.60
N LYS A 228 -13.08 4.29 0.93
CA LYS A 228 -13.88 5.52 0.94
C LYS A 228 -15.17 5.41 0.13
N SER A 229 -15.22 4.55 -0.88
CA SER A 229 -16.43 4.26 -1.66
C SER A 229 -16.32 2.87 -2.32
N PRO A 230 -16.41 1.78 -1.55
CA PRO A 230 -16.06 0.44 -2.02
C PRO A 230 -16.86 -0.01 -3.25
N LYS A 231 -18.17 0.30 -3.28
CA LYS A 231 -19.05 -0.06 -4.41
C LYS A 231 -18.59 0.53 -5.75
N GLN A 232 -18.00 1.72 -5.72
CA GLN A 232 -17.51 2.40 -6.91
C GLN A 232 -16.04 2.08 -7.17
N ARG A 233 -15.19 2.21 -6.14
CA ARG A 233 -13.73 2.15 -6.26
C ARG A 233 -13.17 0.74 -6.42
N ASN A 234 -13.91 -0.30 -6.04
CA ASN A 234 -13.54 -1.69 -6.32
C ASN A 234 -13.80 -2.07 -7.79
N LEU A 235 -14.49 -1.22 -8.56
CA LEU A 235 -14.71 -1.39 -9.99
C LEU A 235 -13.97 -0.34 -10.82
N ASP A 236 -13.31 0.61 -10.16
CA ASP A 236 -12.60 1.71 -10.77
C ASP A 236 -11.17 1.29 -11.08
N PHE A 237 -10.95 0.96 -12.36
CA PHE A 237 -9.66 0.60 -12.91
C PHE A 237 -9.52 1.25 -14.28
N SER A 238 -8.43 1.96 -14.49
CA SER A 238 -8.17 2.72 -15.72
C SER A 238 -6.67 2.90 -15.94
N GLY A 239 -6.22 2.80 -17.19
CA GLY A 239 -4.83 2.99 -17.58
C GLY A 239 -4.71 3.23 -19.07
N ILE A 240 -3.50 3.59 -19.52
CA ILE A 240 -3.22 3.80 -20.93
C ILE A 240 -3.02 2.42 -21.59
N ARG A 241 -4.05 1.95 -22.27
CA ARG A 241 -3.90 1.06 -23.43
C ARG A 241 -4.18 1.90 -24.69
N ILE A 242 -3.84 1.36 -25.86
CA ILE A 242 -4.33 1.88 -27.16
C ILE A 242 -5.89 1.87 -27.21
N LEU A 243 -6.55 1.19 -26.25
CA LEU A 243 -8.00 1.15 -26.00
C LEU A 243 -8.32 1.35 -24.50
N ALA A 244 -9.61 1.49 -24.15
CA ALA A 244 -10.04 1.52 -22.75
C ALA A 244 -9.64 0.23 -22.00
N SER A 245 -8.99 0.37 -20.85
CA SER A 245 -8.71 -0.72 -19.91
C SER A 245 -9.89 -0.93 -18.96
N GLY A 246 -10.16 -2.16 -18.55
CA GLY A 246 -11.25 -2.48 -17.64
C GLY A 246 -10.99 -3.69 -16.76
N VAL A 247 -11.85 -3.91 -15.77
CA VAL A 247 -11.71 -5.00 -14.80
C VAL A 247 -11.85 -6.41 -15.42
N THR A 248 -12.34 -6.51 -16.65
CA THR A 248 -12.41 -7.77 -17.41
C THR A 248 -11.11 -8.14 -18.11
N ASP A 249 -10.15 -7.22 -18.18
CA ASP A 249 -8.87 -7.46 -18.83
C ASP A 249 -8.09 -8.56 -18.09
N LYS A 250 -7.32 -9.34 -18.84
CA LYS A 250 -6.38 -10.29 -18.25
C LYS A 250 -5.11 -9.57 -17.82
N MET A 251 -4.76 -9.72 -16.55
CA MET A 251 -3.45 -9.38 -16.01
C MET A 251 -2.49 -10.55 -16.29
N PRO A 252 -1.44 -10.33 -17.10
CA PRO A 252 -0.45 -11.36 -17.38
C PRO A 252 0.38 -11.62 -16.13
N MET A 253 0.50 -12.89 -15.73
CA MET A 253 1.30 -13.30 -14.57
C MET A 253 2.72 -13.73 -14.95
N HIS A 254 3.06 -13.70 -16.25
CA HIS A 254 4.40 -13.95 -16.78
C HIS A 254 5.07 -15.24 -16.26
N GLY A 255 4.29 -16.30 -16.09
CA GLY A 255 4.78 -17.61 -15.64
C GLY A 255 4.89 -17.77 -14.12
N LEU A 256 4.56 -16.75 -13.32
CA LEU A 256 4.44 -16.86 -11.86
C LEU A 256 3.13 -17.53 -11.41
N GLY A 257 2.19 -17.69 -12.33
CA GLY A 257 0.89 -18.31 -12.12
C GLY A 257 0.02 -18.20 -13.37
N PRO A 258 -1.22 -18.69 -13.34
CA PRO A 258 -2.17 -18.47 -14.42
C PRO A 258 -2.59 -17.00 -14.48
N ASP A 259 -2.71 -16.46 -15.70
CA ASP A 259 -3.25 -15.11 -15.93
C ASP A 259 -4.63 -14.96 -15.28
N LYS A 260 -4.84 -13.81 -14.63
CA LYS A 260 -6.05 -13.53 -13.87
C LYS A 260 -6.84 -12.38 -14.47
N PRO A 261 -8.18 -12.42 -14.48
CA PRO A 261 -8.95 -11.22 -14.77
C PRO A 261 -8.68 -10.18 -13.67
N VAL A 262 -8.53 -8.92 -14.06
CA VAL A 262 -8.28 -7.81 -13.12
C VAL A 262 -9.33 -7.79 -11.99
N SER A 263 -10.59 -8.13 -12.30
CA SER A 263 -11.69 -8.22 -11.33
C SER A 263 -11.43 -9.17 -10.15
N GLU A 264 -10.62 -10.22 -10.30
CA GLU A 264 -10.24 -11.11 -9.19
C GLU A 264 -9.23 -10.46 -8.22
N LEU A 265 -8.59 -9.37 -8.65
CA LEU A 265 -7.51 -8.67 -7.95
C LEU A 265 -7.93 -7.30 -7.41
N MET A 266 -9.12 -6.81 -7.77
CA MET A 266 -9.58 -5.48 -7.36
C MET A 266 -9.98 -5.39 -5.89
N THR A 267 -10.14 -6.52 -5.18
CA THR A 267 -10.52 -6.52 -3.76
C THR A 267 -9.63 -7.46 -2.97
N THR A 268 -9.34 -7.09 -1.72
CA THR A 268 -8.63 -7.95 -0.76
C THR A 268 -9.51 -9.07 -0.20
N SER A 269 -10.77 -9.15 -0.68
CA SER A 269 -11.78 -10.15 -0.30
C SER A 269 -12.45 -10.64 -1.60
N SER A 270 -11.79 -11.57 -2.27
CA SER A 270 -12.22 -12.24 -3.50
C SER A 270 -12.06 -13.76 -3.33
N ASN A 271 -12.34 -14.53 -4.39
CA ASN A 271 -12.05 -15.97 -4.38
C ASN A 271 -10.55 -16.28 -4.33
N LEU A 272 -9.70 -15.31 -4.72
CA LEU A 272 -8.25 -15.43 -4.77
C LEU A 272 -7.57 -14.79 -3.56
N LEU A 273 -8.10 -13.67 -3.08
CA LEU A 273 -7.49 -12.85 -2.03
C LEU A 273 -8.38 -12.83 -0.79
N SER A 274 -7.79 -13.01 0.39
CA SER A 274 -8.51 -12.99 1.67
C SER A 274 -7.65 -12.35 2.77
N TYR A 275 -7.51 -11.03 2.73
CA TYR A 275 -6.77 -10.26 3.72
C TYR A 275 -7.37 -8.87 3.95
N ARG A 276 -6.92 -8.18 5.00
CA ARG A 276 -7.29 -6.79 5.32
C ARG A 276 -6.10 -6.08 5.97
N TYR A 277 -6.12 -4.76 5.92
CA TYR A 277 -5.22 -3.91 6.70
C TYR A 277 -5.93 -3.33 7.91
N GLU A 278 -5.16 -3.08 8.97
CA GLU A 278 -5.60 -2.39 10.19
C GLU A 278 -5.03 -0.96 10.26
#